data_AF-A0A1Q9YJJ9-F1
#
_entry.id   AF-A0A1Q9YJJ9-F1
#
_cell.length_a   1.000
_cell.length_b   1.000
_cell.length_c   1.000
_cell.angle_alpha   90.00
_cell.angle_beta   90.00
_cell.angle_gamma   90.00
#
_symmetry.space_group_name_H-M   'P 1'
#
loop_
_entity.id
_entity.type
_entity.pdbx_description
1 polymer ?
#
loop_
_entity_poly.entity_id
_entity_poly.type
_entity_poly.pdbx_seq_one_letter_code
_entity_poly.pdbx_strand_id
1 'polypeptide(L)' 'MYIEQAMKELEAGNTLRSRRSLLKQRGSTVLVSTDGWTARLSLSDFASLWAGREFALHTPPLAMDEASDAQYYGKLRYRQ' A
#
# COMPACT_ATOMS: atom_id res chain seq x y z
N MET A 1 11.23 -5.99 -6.86
CA MET A 1 10.82 -6.64 -5.61
C MET A 1 9.83 -7.73 -5.96
N TYR A 2 10.07 -8.97 -5.53
CA TYR A 2 9.10 -10.06 -5.68
C TYR A 2 7.91 -9.77 -4.75
N ILE A 3 6.70 -10.10 -5.19
CA ILE A 3 5.46 -9.83 -4.43
C ILE A 3 5.51 -10.38 -3.00
N GLU A 4 6.20 -11.50 -2.79
CA GLU A 4 6.39 -12.14 -1.49
C GLU A 4 7.01 -11.19 -0.46
N GLN A 5 8.01 -10.40 -0.87
CA GLN A 5 8.61 -9.44 0.04
C GLN A 5 7.67 -8.28 0.34
N ALA A 6 6.92 -7.80 -0.64
CA ALA A 6 5.92 -6.77 -0.41
C ALA A 6 4.82 -7.24 0.55
N MET A 7 4.33 -8.47 0.38
CA MET A 7 3.36 -9.08 1.29
C MET A 7 3.94 -9.25 2.70
N LYS A 8 5.18 -9.71 2.83
CA LYS A 8 5.83 -9.86 4.14
C LYS A 8 5.95 -8.55 4.90
N GLU A 9 6.32 -7.47 4.22
CA GLU A 9 6.40 -6.13 4.83
C GLU A 9 5.00 -5.63 5.24
N LEU A 10 3.99 -5.82 4.39
CA LEU A 10 2.61 -5.46 4.69
C LEU A 10 2.05 -6.25 5.89
N GLU A 11 2.34 -7.55 5.95
CA GLU A 11 1.95 -8.44 7.06
C GLU A 11 2.65 -8.07 8.37
N ALA A 12 3.90 -7.61 8.28
CA ALA A 12 4.64 -7.06 9.43
C ALA A 12 4.05 -5.72 9.93
N GLY A 13 3.03 -5.18 9.25
CA GLY A 13 2.38 -3.92 9.59
C GLY A 13 3.06 -2.69 8.97
N ASN A 14 4.06 -2.89 8.12
CA ASN A 14 4.76 -1.80 7.45
C ASN A 14 3.90 -1.20 6.35
N THR A 15 4.13 0.08 6.08
CA THR A 15 3.51 0.76 4.94
C THR A 15 4.48 0.77 3.80
N LEU A 16 4.04 0.22 2.67
CA LEU A 16 4.81 0.26 1.44
C LEU A 16 4.39 1.45 0.62
N ARG A 17 5.35 2.28 0.25
CA ARG A 17 5.13 3.21 -0.84
C ARG A 17 5.26 2.47 -2.15
N SER A 18 4.63 2.98 -3.19
CA SER A 18 5.04 2.69 -4.55
C SER A 18 4.54 3.77 -5.48
N ARG A 19 5.42 4.32 -6.33
CA ARG A 19 5.19 5.61 -7.02
C ARG A 19 4.48 6.63 -6.11
N ARG A 20 3.21 6.92 -6.41
CA ARG A 20 2.31 7.87 -5.72
C ARG A 20 1.26 7.18 -4.85
N SER A 21 1.27 5.85 -4.79
CA SER A 21 0.37 5.09 -3.95
C SER A 21 1.05 4.67 -2.65
N LEU A 22 0.30 4.67 -1.57
CA LEU A 22 0.64 4.00 -0.33
C LEU A 22 -0.20 2.74 -0.19
N LEU A 23 0.44 1.68 0.28
CA LEU A 23 -0.13 0.38 0.50
C LEU A 23 -0.04 0.07 1.99
N LYS A 24 -1.18 -0.25 2.60
CA LYS A 24 -1.22 -0.64 4.00
C LYS A 24 -2.20 -1.78 4.21
N GLN A 25 -1.73 -2.85 4.84
CA GLN A 25 -2.62 -3.95 5.20
C GLN A 25 -3.46 -3.58 6.42
N ARG A 26 -4.76 -3.88 6.32
CA ARG A 26 -5.75 -3.80 7.39
C ARG A 26 -6.53 -5.10 7.40
N GLY A 27 -6.16 -5.99 8.31
CA GLY A 27 -6.73 -7.33 8.39
C GLY A 27 -6.50 -8.10 7.09
N SER A 28 -7.59 -8.54 6.46
CA SER A 28 -7.59 -9.30 5.20
C SER A 28 -7.64 -8.43 3.93
N THR A 29 -7.41 -7.12 4.06
CA THR A 29 -7.44 -6.18 2.94
C THR A 29 -6.19 -5.33 2.87
N VAL A 30 -5.81 -4.90 1.66
CA VAL A 30 -4.80 -3.90 1.41
C VAL A 30 -5.52 -2.61 1.02
N LEU A 31 -5.29 -1.55 1.80
CA LEU A 31 -5.64 -0.19 1.40
C LEU A 31 -4.61 0.30 0.41
N VAL A 32 -5.08 0.72 -0.76
CA VAL A 32 -4.29 1.43 -1.75
C VAL A 32 -4.78 2.86 -1.78
N SER A 33 -3.94 3.79 -1.35
CA SER A 33 -4.27 5.22 -1.31
C SER A 33 -3.36 6.01 -2.23
N THR A 34 -3.93 6.94 -2.97
CA THR A 34 -3.21 7.98 -3.73
C THR A 34 -3.68 9.36 -3.28
N ASP A 35 -3.07 10.42 -3.83
CA ASP A 35 -3.40 11.81 -3.47
C ASP A 35 -4.87 12.20 -3.72
N GLY A 36 -5.60 11.44 -4.55
CA GLY A 36 -6.98 11.73 -4.95
C GLY A 36 -8.00 10.62 -4.69
N TRP A 37 -7.59 9.39 -4.39
CA TRP A 37 -8.52 8.29 -4.14
C TRP A 37 -7.94 7.21 -3.23
N THR A 38 -8.82 6.42 -2.61
CA THR A 38 -8.45 5.24 -1.82
C THR A 38 -9.33 4.06 -2.21
N ALA A 39 -8.73 2.90 -2.47
CA ALA A 39 -9.42 1.64 -2.68
C ALA A 39 -9.03 0.62 -1.60
N ARG A 40 -9.94 -0.33 -1.37
CA ARG A 40 -9.69 -1.52 -0.56
C ARG A 40 -9.68 -2.71 -1.47
N LEU A 41 -8.59 -3.47 -1.45
CA LEU A 41 -8.45 -4.71 -2.21
C LEU A 41 -8.38 -5.87 -1.23
N SER A 42 -8.95 -7.01 -1.59
CA SER A 42 -8.64 -8.26 -0.89
C SER A 42 -7.17 -8.63 -1.11
N LEU A 43 -6.59 -9.45 -0.24
CA LEU A 43 -5.20 -9.92 -0.43
C LEU A 43 -5.03 -10.66 -1.77
N SER A 44 -6.02 -11.44 -2.19
CA SER A 44 -6.01 -12.15 -3.47
C SER A 44 -6.08 -11.23 -4.69
N ASP A 45 -6.91 -10.19 -4.63
CA ASP A 45 -7.03 -9.21 -5.72
C ASP A 45 -5.76 -8.38 -5.83
N PHE A 46 -5.23 -7.93 -4.69
CA PHE A 46 -3.95 -7.24 -4.63
C PHE A 46 -2.82 -8.10 -5.21
N ALA A 47 -2.76 -9.39 -4.84
CA ALA A 47 -1.77 -10.31 -5.36
C ALA A 47 -1.88 -10.53 -6.88
N SER A 48 -3.11 -10.69 -7.37
CA SER A 48 -3.40 -10.88 -8.79
C SER A 48 -3.05 -9.65 -9.62
N LEU A 49 -3.40 -8.46 -9.13
CA LEU A 49 -3.09 -7.17 -9.78
C LEU A 49 -1.59 -6.90 -9.85
N TRP A 50 -0.83 -7.33 -8.84
CA TRP A 50 0.62 -7.21 -8.82
C TRP A 50 1.30 -8.18 -9.80
N ALA A 51 0.78 -9.39 -9.97
CA ALA A 51 1.31 -10.40 -10.90
C ALA A 51 0.97 -10.09 -12.37
N GLY A 52 -0.17 -9.44 -12.64
CA GLY A 52 -0.75 -9.22 -13.97
C GLY A 52 -0.23 -8.02 -14.78
N ARG A 53 0.86 -7.36 -14.37
CA ARG A 53 1.49 -6.19 -15.04
C ARG A 53 0.73 -4.85 -15.01
N GLU A 54 -0.41 -4.71 -14.33
CA GLU A 54 -1.15 -3.44 -14.33
C GLU A 54 -1.15 -2.67 -13.00
N PHE A 55 -0.42 -3.16 -11.99
CA PHE A 55 0.04 -2.28 -10.92
C PHE A 55 1.39 -1.69 -11.32
N ALA A 56 1.37 -0.71 -12.25
CA ALA A 56 2.54 0.10 -12.57
C ALA A 56 2.84 0.98 -11.36
N LEU A 57 3.51 0.35 -10.41
CA LEU A 57 3.89 0.83 -9.10
C LEU A 57 5.40 0.58 -9.05
N HIS A 58 6.17 1.50 -9.66
CA HIS A 58 7.63 1.53 -9.51
C HIS A 58 7.97 1.39 -8.03
N THR A 59 8.57 0.24 -7.71
CA THR A 59 9.19 -0.09 -6.43
C THR A 59 9.94 1.13 -5.89
N PRO A 60 9.57 1.73 -4.75
CA PRO A 60 10.47 2.58 -4.03
C PRO A 60 11.41 1.69 -3.20
N PRO A 61 12.65 2.11 -2.96
CA PRO A 61 13.59 1.34 -2.17
C PRO A 61 13.26 1.30 -0.67
N LEU A 62 12.19 1.96 -0.20
CA LEU A 62 11.96 2.22 1.22
C LEU A 62 10.53 1.91 1.65
N ALA A 63 10.41 1.04 2.65
CA ALA A 63 9.30 1.06 3.59
C ALA A 63 9.25 2.45 4.26
N MET A 64 8.06 2.99 4.46
CA MET A 64 7.91 4.25 5.20
C MET A 64 7.95 3.98 6.69
N ASP A 65 8.60 4.87 7.44
CA ASP A 65 8.53 4.88 8.90
C ASP A 65 7.12 5.22 9.41
N GLU A 66 6.87 4.89 10.67
CA GLU A 66 5.58 5.05 11.34
C GLU A 66 5.08 6.50 11.36
N ALA A 67 6.00 7.48 11.41
CA ALA A 67 5.66 8.90 11.45
C ALA A 67 5.10 9.39 10.09
N SER A 68 5.74 8.98 9.00
CA SER A 68 5.31 9.30 7.64
C SER A 68 3.97 8.65 7.29
N ASP A 69 3.77 7.41 7.73
CA ASP A 69 2.50 6.69 7.64
C ASP A 69 1.37 7.43 8.37
N ALA A 70 1.58 7.80 9.64
CA ALA A 70 0.60 8.51 10.46
C ALA A 70 0.20 9.86 9.83
N GLN A 71 1.17 10.60 9.27
CA GLN A 71 0.91 11.89 8.65
C GLN A 71 0.03 11.78 7.40
N TYR A 72 0.26 10.78 6.54
CA TYR A 72 -0.51 10.64 5.30
C TYR A 72 -1.93 10.15 5.57
N TYR A 73 -2.09 9.05 6.31
CA TYR A 73 -3.42 8.52 6.61
C TYR A 73 -4.20 9.41 7.57
N GLY A 74 -3.52 10.21 8.41
CA GLY A 74 -4.13 11.27 9.20
C GLY A 74 -4.82 12.32 8.32
N LYS A 75 -4.17 12.79 7.25
CA LYS A 75 -4.74 13.76 6.30
C LYS A 75 -5.97 13.23 5.55
N LEU A 76 -6.04 11.92 5.31
CA LEU A 76 -7.19 11.28 4.65
C LEU A 76 -8.43 11.27 5.54
N ARG A 77 -8.29 11.13 6.87
CA ARG A 77 -9.42 11.18 7.81
C ARG A 77 -10.08 12.56 7.88
N TYR A 78 -9.33 13.63 7.60
CA TYR A 78 -9.83 15.02 7.62
C TYR A 78 -10.48 15.46 6.31
N ARG A 79 -10.47 14.64 5.26
CA ARG A 79 -11.04 14.95 3.93
C ARG A 79 -12.39 14.29 3.66
N GLN A 80 -12.99 13.65 4.67
CA GLN A 80 -14.38 13.17 4.64
C GLN A 80 -15.29 14.19 5.32
#